data_AF-A0ABC8KWV8-F1
#
_entry.id   AF-A0ABC8KWV8-F1
#
_cell.length_a   1.000
_cell.length_b   1.000
_cell.length_c   1.000
_cell.angle_alpha   90.00
_cell.angle_beta   90.00
_cell.angle_gamma   90.00
#
_symmetry.space_group_name_H-M   'P 1'
#
loop_
_entity.id
_entity.type
_entity.pdbx_description
1 polymer ?
#
loop_
_entity_poly.entity_id
_entity_poly.type
_entity_poly.pdbx_seq_one_letter_code
_entity_poly.pdbx_strand_id
1 'polypeptide(L)'
;MRKFPWGLRAYDELLASILKARTDLHLKNSYVLDGFSYAFQIWIMEAVPDIGTMVAKKSKKNIVKVRCRNWAGSGKVSYQDIISLESHFDKGELFPFISSSGKLGVIDDPEFKREDEKKDERVDMIVDMIKANHDWREFVWE
;
A
#
# COMPACT_ATOMS: atom_id res chain seq x y z
N MET A 1 5.58 -2.41 -22.24
CA MET A 1 5.99 -1.12 -21.62
C MET A 1 5.61 -1.19 -20.14
N ARG A 2 6.58 -1.10 -19.22
CA ARG A 2 6.67 -1.84 -17.94
C ARG A 2 5.53 -1.57 -16.94
N LYS A 3 4.95 -2.65 -16.39
CA LYS A 3 3.92 -2.65 -15.34
C LYS A 3 4.62 -2.62 -13.98
N PHE A 4 4.29 -1.64 -13.14
CA PHE A 4 4.59 -1.51 -11.71
C PHE A 4 5.73 -2.35 -11.04
N PRO A 5 7.01 -2.31 -11.48
CA PRO A 5 8.07 -3.08 -10.79
C PRO A 5 8.47 -2.48 -9.44
N TRP A 6 7.84 -1.36 -9.04
CA TRP A 6 8.21 -0.62 -7.83
C TRP A 6 7.77 -1.34 -6.56
N GLY A 7 6.69 -2.14 -6.57
CA GLY A 7 6.27 -2.90 -5.39
C GLY A 7 7.32 -3.96 -5.05
N LEU A 8 7.74 -4.72 -6.05
CA LEU A 8 8.84 -5.68 -5.93
C LEU A 8 10.16 -4.98 -5.56
N ARG A 9 10.50 -3.87 -6.21
CA ARG A 9 11.72 -3.13 -5.90
C ARG A 9 11.69 -2.54 -4.49
N ALA A 10 10.57 -1.97 -4.04
CA ALA A 10 10.45 -1.43 -2.69
C ALA A 10 10.48 -2.53 -1.63
N TYR A 11 9.95 -3.72 -1.96
CA TYR A 11 10.11 -4.92 -1.14
C TYR A 11 11.57 -5.39 -1.09
N ASP A 12 12.31 -5.38 -2.21
CA ASP A 12 13.72 -5.74 -2.23
C ASP A 12 14.57 -4.75 -1.41
N GLU A 13 14.31 -3.44 -1.54
CA GLU A 13 14.94 -2.40 -0.72
C GLU A 13 14.60 -2.57 0.77
N LEU A 14 13.35 -2.94 1.09
CA LEU A 14 12.93 -3.27 2.45
C LEU A 14 13.67 -4.48 3.00
N LEU A 15 13.74 -5.58 2.25
CA LEU A 15 14.50 -6.76 2.64
C LEU A 15 15.98 -6.42 2.87
N ALA A 16 16.60 -5.66 1.96
CA ALA A 16 17.98 -5.23 2.12
C ALA A 16 18.16 -4.37 3.38
N SER A 17 17.22 -3.46 3.66
CA SER A 17 17.24 -2.61 4.85
C SER A 17 17.05 -3.43 6.13
N ILE A 18 16.17 -4.43 6.15
CA ILE A 18 15.98 -5.36 7.28
C ILE A 18 17.24 -6.20 7.50
N LEU A 19 17.82 -6.78 6.46
CA LEU A 19 19.04 -7.59 6.57
C LEU A 19 20.20 -6.76 7.11
N LYS A 20 20.31 -5.51 6.69
CA LYS A 20 21.29 -4.55 7.22
C LYS A 20 20.99 -4.14 8.65
N ALA A 21 19.74 -3.86 9.00
CA ALA A 21 19.36 -3.51 10.36
C ALA A 21 19.60 -4.69 11.32
N ARG A 22 19.40 -5.93 10.86
CA ARG A 22 19.59 -7.16 11.63
C ARG A 22 21.00 -7.29 12.21
N THR A 23 22.04 -6.89 11.46
CA THR A 23 23.43 -7.00 11.93
C THR A 23 23.70 -6.09 13.12
N ASP A 24 22.99 -4.96 13.19
CA ASP A 24 23.23 -3.90 14.17
C ASP A 24 22.19 -3.90 15.30
N LEU A 25 21.29 -4.90 15.36
CA LEU A 25 20.11 -4.93 16.27
C LEU A 25 20.44 -4.71 17.75
N HIS A 26 21.64 -5.13 18.17
CA HIS A 26 22.12 -5.03 19.54
C HIS A 26 22.81 -3.69 19.85
N LEU A 27 23.03 -2.84 18.85
CA LEU A 27 23.81 -1.60 18.95
C LEU A 27 22.93 -0.34 18.98
N LYS A 28 21.67 -0.41 18.54
CA LYS A 28 20.78 0.75 18.45
C LYS A 28 19.39 0.46 19.04
N ASN A 29 18.77 1.50 19.60
CA ASN A 29 17.40 1.44 20.12
C ASN A 29 16.34 1.69 19.04
N SER A 30 16.73 2.06 17.83
CA SER A 30 15.83 2.32 16.70
C SER A 30 16.51 2.09 15.35
N TYR A 31 15.69 1.77 14.35
CA TYR A 31 16.11 1.48 12.97
C TYR A 31 15.16 2.16 12.00
N VAL A 32 15.70 2.61 10.86
CA VAL A 32 14.92 3.07 9.72
C VAL A 32 14.92 1.96 8.69
N LEU A 33 13.74 1.58 8.21
CA LEU A 33 13.58 0.60 7.14
C LEU A 33 13.31 1.32 5.82
N ASP A 34 14.31 1.32 4.95
CA ASP A 34 14.23 1.88 3.61
C ASP A 34 13.21 1.09 2.77
N GLY A 35 12.57 1.74 1.81
CA GLY A 35 11.54 1.13 0.97
C GLY A 35 10.17 0.99 1.64
N PHE A 36 10.10 0.66 2.93
CA PHE A 36 8.83 0.49 3.66
C PHE A 36 8.02 1.78 3.73
N SER A 37 8.63 2.88 4.19
CA SER A 37 7.94 4.17 4.33
C SER A 37 7.37 4.67 3.01
N TYR A 38 8.10 4.52 1.91
CA TYR A 38 7.65 4.91 0.58
C TYR A 38 6.55 3.99 0.03
N ALA A 39 6.72 2.67 0.14
CA ALA A 39 5.71 1.72 -0.31
C ALA A 39 4.40 1.87 0.47
N PHE A 40 4.50 2.01 1.80
CA PHE A 40 3.37 2.21 2.69
C PHE A 40 2.68 3.55 2.43
N GLN A 41 3.44 4.63 2.24
CA GLN A 41 2.87 5.93 1.91
C GLN A 41 2.15 5.90 0.54
N ILE A 42 2.72 5.28 -0.49
CA ILE A 42 2.06 5.14 -1.80
C ILE A 42 0.82 4.26 -1.69
N TRP A 43 0.89 3.17 -0.93
CA TRP A 43 -0.23 2.27 -0.69
C TRP A 43 -1.38 3.00 -0.01
N ILE A 44 -1.15 3.70 1.10
CA ILE A 44 -2.22 4.38 1.83
C ILE A 44 -2.85 5.52 1.00
N MET A 45 -2.05 6.23 0.19
CA MET A 45 -2.56 7.27 -0.72
C MET A 45 -3.45 6.70 -1.83
N GLU A 46 -3.15 5.50 -2.35
CA GLU A 46 -3.97 4.85 -3.38
C GLU A 46 -5.15 4.07 -2.80
N ALA A 47 -4.97 3.45 -1.63
CA ALA A 47 -5.96 2.61 -0.96
C ALA A 47 -7.07 3.44 -0.32
N VAL A 48 -6.72 4.59 0.27
CA VAL A 48 -7.67 5.48 0.93
C VAL A 48 -7.58 6.85 0.26
N PRO A 49 -8.43 7.15 -0.75
CA PRO A 49 -8.38 8.40 -1.51
C PRO A 49 -8.47 9.64 -0.62
N ASP A 50 -9.25 9.60 0.46
CA ASP A 50 -9.37 10.72 1.41
C ASP A 50 -8.03 11.02 2.09
N ILE A 51 -7.32 9.99 2.56
CA ILE A 51 -5.94 10.13 3.06
C ILE A 51 -5.03 10.62 1.95
N GLY A 52 -5.12 10.02 0.76
CA GLY A 52 -4.34 10.40 -0.40
C GLY A 52 -4.44 11.89 -0.73
N THR A 53 -5.66 12.43 -0.80
CA THR A 53 -5.91 13.84 -1.11
C THR A 53 -5.52 14.78 0.01
N MET A 54 -5.57 14.32 1.26
CA MET A 54 -5.10 15.05 2.44
C MET A 54 -3.58 15.21 2.43
N VAL A 55 -2.82 14.17 2.06
CA VAL A 55 -1.35 14.20 2.06
C VAL A 55 -0.74 14.59 0.71
N ALA A 56 -1.46 14.51 -0.40
CA ALA A 56 -0.89 14.75 -1.72
C ALA A 56 -1.94 15.18 -2.73
N LYS A 57 -1.50 15.80 -3.83
CA LYS A 57 -2.38 16.19 -4.93
C LYS A 57 -2.40 15.09 -5.99
N LYS A 58 -3.57 14.50 -6.26
CA LYS A 58 -3.73 13.53 -7.36
C LYS A 58 -3.67 14.23 -8.72
N SER A 59 -2.84 13.73 -9.63
CA SER A 59 -2.74 14.16 -11.01
C SER A 59 -3.99 13.74 -11.77
N LYS A 60 -4.66 14.70 -12.43
CA LYS A 60 -5.89 14.48 -13.21
C LYS A 60 -5.67 13.89 -14.60
N LYS A 61 -4.41 13.82 -15.08
CA LYS A 61 -4.10 13.23 -16.39
C LYS A 61 -4.12 11.71 -16.25
N ASN A 62 -4.85 11.04 -17.17
CA ASN A 62 -4.90 9.58 -17.38
C ASN A 62 -3.95 8.80 -16.49
N ILE A 63 -4.49 8.04 -15.52
CA ILE A 63 -3.75 7.17 -14.59
C ILE A 63 -2.46 6.71 -15.27
N VAL A 64 -1.35 7.34 -14.88
CA VAL A 64 -0.08 7.05 -15.54
C VAL A 64 0.30 5.65 -15.10
N LYS A 65 0.95 4.90 -15.99
CA LYS A 65 1.36 3.51 -15.76
C LYS A 65 2.20 3.28 -14.50
N VAL A 66 2.61 4.34 -13.80
CA VAL A 66 3.37 4.33 -12.55
C VAL A 66 2.61 5.14 -11.49
N ARG A 67 2.05 4.48 -10.48
CA ARG A 67 1.06 5.05 -9.53
C ARG A 67 1.67 6.08 -8.60
N CYS A 68 2.94 5.94 -8.22
CA CYS A 68 3.64 6.97 -7.45
C CYS A 68 3.77 8.31 -8.19
N ARG A 69 3.64 8.33 -9.53
CA ARG A 69 3.59 9.57 -10.33
C ARG A 69 2.18 10.17 -10.43
N ASN A 70 1.17 9.46 -9.95
CA ASN A 70 -0.19 10.00 -9.88
C ASN A 70 -0.34 10.96 -8.70
N TRP A 71 0.57 10.98 -7.75
CA TRP A 71 0.52 11.87 -6.59
C TRP A 71 1.69 12.84 -6.64
N ALA A 72 1.40 14.11 -6.38
CA ALA A 72 2.39 15.18 -6.34
C ALA A 72 2.39 15.84 -4.96
N GLY A 73 3.58 15.92 -4.36
CA GLY A 73 3.80 16.51 -3.04
C GLY A 73 3.60 15.51 -1.89
N SER A 74 4.00 15.97 -0.71
CA SER A 74 3.74 15.33 0.59
C SER A 74 3.42 16.46 1.57
N GLY A 75 2.13 16.75 1.73
CA GLY A 75 1.60 17.72 2.68
C GLY A 75 1.80 17.27 4.12
N LYS A 76 1.83 18.24 5.03
CA LYS A 76 1.76 17.98 6.47
C LYS A 76 0.29 17.83 6.85
N VAL A 77 -0.03 16.76 7.56
CA VAL A 77 -1.36 16.51 8.11
C VAL A 77 -1.42 17.08 9.52
N SER A 78 -2.44 17.88 9.81
CA SER A 78 -2.71 18.36 11.17
C SER A 78 -3.63 17.39 11.93
N TYR A 79 -3.65 17.49 13.25
CA TYR A 79 -4.61 16.74 14.07
C TYR A 79 -6.07 17.04 13.70
N GLN A 80 -6.38 18.26 13.25
CA GLN A 80 -7.72 18.62 12.82
C GLN A 80 -8.13 17.91 11.54
N ASP A 81 -7.18 17.72 10.62
CA ASP A 81 -7.44 16.96 9.39
C ASP A 81 -7.74 15.48 9.70
N ILE A 82 -7.06 14.91 10.70
CA ILE A 82 -7.32 13.53 11.19
C ILE A 82 -8.71 13.43 11.81
N ILE A 83 -9.07 14.35 12.71
CA ILE A 83 -10.41 14.37 13.34
C ILE A 83 -11.52 14.51 12.28
N SER A 84 -11.30 15.37 11.28
CA SER A 84 -12.23 15.54 10.16
C SER A 84 -12.36 14.26 9.33
N LEU A 85 -11.27 13.53 9.10
CA LEU A 85 -11.28 12.25 8.41
C LEU A 85 -12.05 11.19 9.21
N GLU A 86 -11.77 11.05 10.51
CA GLU A 86 -12.42 10.06 11.39
C GLU A 86 -13.94 10.24 11.42
N SER A 87 -14.42 11.49 11.43
CA SER A 87 -15.86 11.79 11.47
C SER A 87 -16.65 11.41 10.20
N HIS A 88 -15.97 11.08 9.10
CA HIS A 88 -16.60 10.72 7.82
C HIS A 88 -15.99 9.47 7.17
N PHE A 89 -15.14 8.73 7.91
CA PHE A 89 -14.43 7.57 7.38
C PHE A 89 -15.38 6.43 6.99
N ASP A 90 -16.56 6.37 7.61
CA ASP A 90 -17.65 5.44 7.32
C ASP A 90 -18.25 5.62 5.91
N LYS A 91 -17.95 6.75 5.24
CA LYS A 91 -18.48 7.13 3.92
C LYS A 91 -17.43 7.12 2.81
N GLY A 92 -16.17 6.90 3.15
CA GLY A 92 -15.04 6.92 2.21
C GLY A 92 -14.97 5.65 1.35
N GLU A 93 -14.37 5.77 0.17
CA GLU A 93 -14.00 4.60 -0.64
C GLU A 93 -12.70 3.98 -0.10
N LEU A 94 -12.71 2.68 0.18
CA LEU A 94 -11.52 1.92 0.53
C LEU A 94 -11.21 0.93 -0.59
N PHE A 95 -10.02 1.04 -1.16
CA PHE A 95 -9.47 0.05 -2.08
C PHE A 95 -8.51 -0.87 -1.30
N PRO A 96 -8.88 -2.13 -1.03
CA PRO A 96 -8.06 -3.02 -0.20
C PRO A 96 -6.72 -3.38 -0.84
N PHE A 97 -6.52 -3.06 -2.12
CA PHE A 97 -5.28 -3.31 -2.85
C PHE A 97 -5.03 -2.23 -3.91
N ILE A 98 -3.78 -2.15 -4.38
CA ILE A 98 -3.38 -1.24 -5.46
C ILE A 98 -3.83 -1.84 -6.78
N SER A 99 -5.03 -1.46 -7.23
CA SER A 99 -5.55 -1.87 -8.53
C SER A 99 -4.78 -1.20 -9.67
N SER A 100 -4.32 -1.96 -10.67
CA SER A 100 -3.77 -1.37 -11.89
C SER A 100 -4.85 -0.63 -12.70
N SER A 101 -6.08 -1.13 -12.67
CA SER A 101 -7.24 -0.59 -13.40
C SER A 101 -8.01 0.49 -12.64
N GLY A 102 -7.74 0.67 -11.34
CA GLY A 102 -8.54 1.55 -10.48
C GLY A 102 -9.93 0.99 -10.14
N LYS A 103 -10.14 -0.32 -10.32
CA LYS A 103 -11.35 -1.05 -9.94
C LYS A 103 -11.06 -2.05 -8.82
N LEU A 104 -12.07 -2.44 -8.06
CA LEU A 104 -12.04 -3.44 -6.97
C LEU A 104 -11.71 -4.89 -7.42
N GLY A 105 -11.16 -5.10 -8.62
CA GLY A 105 -10.65 -6.41 -9.05
C GLY A 105 -9.22 -6.69 -8.61
N VAL A 106 -9.02 -7.79 -7.88
CA VAL A 106 -7.69 -8.37 -7.62
C VAL A 106 -7.15 -8.90 -8.96
N ILE A 107 -5.99 -8.40 -9.38
CA ILE A 107 -5.33 -8.85 -10.61
C ILE A 107 -4.05 -9.57 -10.21
N ASP A 108 -4.04 -10.88 -10.40
CA ASP A 108 -2.84 -11.70 -10.31
C ASP A 108 -2.11 -11.64 -11.66
N ASP A 109 -1.15 -10.72 -11.78
CA ASP A 109 -0.38 -10.56 -13.01
C ASP A 109 0.88 -11.45 -12.95
N PRO A 110 1.12 -12.31 -13.95
CA PRO A 110 2.30 -13.18 -13.98
C PRO A 110 3.63 -12.41 -13.87
N GLU A 111 3.66 -11.12 -14.22
CA GLU A 111 4.84 -10.25 -14.08
C GLU A 111 5.22 -9.96 -12.62
N PHE A 112 4.33 -10.20 -11.65
CA PHE A 112 4.59 -9.99 -10.21
C PHE A 112 4.89 -11.24 -9.42
N LYS A 113 4.72 -12.42 -10.01
CA LYS A 113 5.02 -13.70 -9.37
C LYS A 113 6.53 -13.85 -9.20
N ARG A 114 7.01 -14.12 -7.99
CA ARG A 114 8.41 -14.53 -7.79
C ARG A 114 8.52 -16.05 -7.76
N GLU A 115 9.58 -16.58 -8.36
CA GLU A 115 9.82 -18.04 -8.38
C GLU A 115 10.08 -18.59 -6.96
N ASP A 116 10.63 -17.76 -6.08
CA ASP A 116 10.94 -18.08 -4.68
C ASP A 116 9.83 -17.67 -3.69
N GLU A 117 8.70 -17.15 -4.18
CA GLU A 117 7.57 -16.77 -3.33
C GLU A 117 6.94 -18.01 -2.70
N LYS A 118 7.02 -18.10 -1.37
CA LYS A 118 6.34 -19.16 -0.63
C LYS A 118 4.85 -18.87 -0.62
N LYS A 119 4.07 -19.87 -1.03
CA LYS A 119 2.62 -19.84 -0.88
C LYS A 119 2.25 -19.70 0.60
N ASP A 120 1.43 -18.71 0.92
CA ASP A 120 0.84 -18.51 2.24
C ASP A 120 -0.68 -18.63 2.11
N GLU A 121 -1.25 -19.67 2.70
CA GLU A 121 -2.68 -19.96 2.63
C GLU A 121 -3.55 -18.85 3.23
N ARG A 122 -3.00 -18.04 4.15
CA ARG A 122 -3.70 -16.88 4.73
C ARG A 122 -3.82 -15.74 3.72
N VAL A 123 -2.79 -15.55 2.89
CA VAL A 123 -2.84 -14.57 1.80
C VAL A 123 -3.88 -14.98 0.77
N ASP A 124 -3.93 -16.27 0.42
CA ASP A 124 -4.96 -16.80 -0.49
C ASP A 124 -6.37 -16.60 0.09
N MET A 125 -6.57 -16.89 1.38
CA MET A 125 -7.85 -16.68 2.06
C MET A 125 -8.28 -15.21 2.02
N ILE A 126 -7.38 -14.28 2.33
CA ILE A 126 -7.66 -12.83 2.25
C ILE A 126 -8.03 -12.45 0.81
N VAL A 127 -7.28 -12.93 -0.17
CA VAL A 127 -7.54 -12.67 -1.60
C VAL A 127 -8.94 -13.16 -2.00
N ASP A 128 -9.35 -14.34 -1.55
CA ASP A 128 -10.66 -14.90 -1.86
C ASP A 128 -11.80 -14.16 -1.15
N MET A 129 -11.60 -13.74 0.10
CA MET A 129 -12.53 -12.85 0.81
C MET A 129 -12.70 -11.51 0.08
N ILE A 130 -11.62 -10.92 -0.43
CA ILE A 130 -11.67 -9.69 -1.22
C ILE A 130 -12.46 -9.92 -2.51
N LYS A 131 -12.19 -10.99 -3.26
CA LYS A 131 -12.92 -11.32 -4.50
C LYS A 131 -14.42 -11.53 -4.25
N ALA A 132 -14.78 -12.02 -3.07
CA ALA A 132 -16.16 -12.21 -2.64
C ALA A 132 -16.85 -10.92 -2.16
N ASN A 133 -16.17 -9.76 -2.20
CA ASN A 133 -16.64 -8.50 -1.59
C ASN A 133 -17.03 -8.70 -0.12
N HIS A 134 -16.23 -9.46 0.63
CA HIS A 134 -16.47 -9.70 2.05
C HIS A 134 -16.56 -8.38 2.83
N ASP A 135 -17.50 -8.32 3.78
CA ASP A 135 -17.68 -7.16 4.67
C ASP A 135 -16.72 -7.26 5.86
N TRP A 136 -15.73 -6.38 5.89
CA TRP A 136 -14.66 -6.40 6.89
C TRP A 136 -15.07 -5.79 8.24
N ARG A 137 -16.27 -5.20 8.37
CA ARG A 137 -16.69 -4.50 9.59
C ARG A 137 -16.79 -5.42 10.82
N GLU A 138 -17.12 -6.69 10.60
CA GLU A 138 -17.24 -7.70 11.66
C GLU A 138 -16.13 -8.75 11.60
N PHE A 139 -15.10 -8.52 10.79
CA PHE A 139 -14.02 -9.48 10.62
C PHE A 139 -13.17 -9.56 11.89
N VAL A 140 -13.10 -10.76 12.46
CA VAL A 140 -12.24 -11.05 13.61
C VAL A 140 -10.94 -11.65 13.08
N TRP A 141 -9.83 -10.96 13.34
CA TRP A 141 -8.50 -11.47 13.05
C TRP A 141 -8.16 -12.58 14.05
N GLU A 142 -7.89 -13.79 13.54
CA GLU A 142 -7.35 -14.92 14.32
C GLU A 142 -5.85 -14.78 14.59
#